data_AF-A0A538E516-F1
#
_entry.id   AF-A0A538E516-F1
#
_cell.length_a   1.000
_cell.length_b   1.000
_cell.length_c   1.000
_cell.angle_alpha   90.00
_cell.angle_beta   90.00
_cell.angle_gamma   90.00
#
_symmetry.space_group_name_H-M   'P 1'
#
loop_
_entity.id
_entity.type
_entity.pdbx_description
1 polymer ?
#
loop_
_entity_poly.entity_id
_entity_poly.type
_entity_poly.pdbx_seq_one_letter_code
_entity_poly.pdbx_strand_id
1 'polypeptide(L)'
;MSRSWHTICATPCPARWHGSADTVFTDPPYTVEGAALFLSRAAEAVGGRNGRRVFLAFGGRRPDDVLRVQRAIVDSGMTVRRLIRNFNEYRGAGALGGTSHLYELVTTSLVRSLVSGRYDGALYTGERRGTAPSQRRSPGRKRARGRGSRR
;
A
#
# COMPACT_ATOMS: atom_id res chain seq x y z
N MET A 1 -20.46 12.24 18.64
CA MET A 1 -19.77 12.88 17.49
C MET A 1 -18.71 11.91 16.98
N SER A 2 -18.97 11.22 15.87
CA SER A 2 -18.01 10.29 15.24
C SER A 2 -16.99 11.10 14.44
N ARG A 3 -15.71 11.03 14.80
CA ARG A 3 -14.64 11.69 14.04
C ARG A 3 -14.13 10.73 12.97
N SER A 4 -14.45 11.03 11.71
CA SER A 4 -14.05 10.25 10.54
C SER A 4 -12.92 10.98 9.81
N TRP A 5 -11.75 10.35 9.67
CA TRP A 5 -10.61 10.92 8.95
C TRP A 5 -10.43 10.24 7.60
N HIS A 6 -10.21 11.05 6.57
CA HIS A 6 -9.91 10.61 5.22
C HIS A 6 -8.44 10.90 4.91
N THR A 7 -7.74 9.89 4.39
CA THR A 7 -6.37 9.88 3.85
C THR A 7 -5.30 9.36 4.82
N ILE A 8 -5.08 8.05 4.74
CA ILE A 8 -3.86 7.38 5.19
C ILE A 8 -2.82 7.48 4.06
N CYS A 9 -1.58 7.88 4.39
CA CYS A 9 -0.48 8.12 3.45
C CYS A 9 0.74 7.22 3.74
N ALA A 10 1.74 7.25 2.86
CA ALA A 10 3.05 6.61 3.06
C ALA A 10 3.77 7.10 4.34
N THR A 11 3.54 8.35 4.71
CA THR A 11 4.06 8.98 5.92
C THR A 11 3.31 8.54 7.18
N PRO A 12 3.99 8.46 8.33
CA PRO A 12 3.36 8.16 9.61
C PRO A 12 2.20 9.08 9.95
N CYS A 13 1.21 8.52 10.67
CA CYS A 13 0.16 9.33 11.22
C CYS A 13 0.79 10.35 12.19
N PRO A 14 0.55 11.68 12.03
CA PRO A 14 1.11 12.67 12.95
C PRO A 14 0.69 12.37 14.39
N ALA A 15 1.62 12.49 15.35
CA ALA A 15 1.42 12.08 16.75
C ALA A 15 0.11 12.61 17.38
N ARG A 16 -0.30 13.83 17.03
CA ARG A 16 -1.55 14.46 17.50
C ARG A 16 -2.83 13.70 17.16
N TRP A 17 -2.77 12.76 16.20
CA TRP A 17 -3.92 11.98 15.74
C TRP A 17 -3.93 10.54 16.27
N HIS A 18 -2.88 10.12 16.98
CA HIS A 18 -2.81 8.78 17.54
C HIS A 18 -3.92 8.58 18.57
N GLY A 19 -4.67 7.47 18.46
CA GLY A 19 -5.79 7.15 19.37
C GLY A 19 -7.01 8.07 19.27
N SER A 20 -7.03 9.00 18.31
CA SER A 20 -8.11 10.00 18.19
C SER A 20 -9.30 9.51 17.36
N ALA A 21 -9.15 8.43 16.60
CA ALA A 21 -10.19 7.93 15.70
C ALA A 21 -11.04 6.80 16.34
N ASP A 22 -12.36 6.90 16.16
CA ASP A 22 -13.29 5.80 16.46
C ASP A 22 -13.52 4.89 15.26
N THR A 23 -13.35 5.44 14.05
CA THR A 23 -13.51 4.74 12.78
C THR A 23 -12.49 5.24 11.77
N VAL A 24 -11.87 4.33 11.03
CA VAL A 24 -10.88 4.62 9.98
C VAL A 24 -11.34 4.01 8.67
N PHE A 25 -11.23 4.77 7.58
CA PHE A 25 -11.43 4.26 6.22
C PHE A 25 -10.10 4.33 5.46
N THR A 26 -9.77 3.24 4.77
CA THR A 26 -8.50 3.11 4.05
C THR A 26 -8.68 2.42 2.70
N ASP A 27 -8.03 2.98 1.68
CA ASP A 27 -7.99 2.47 0.30
C ASP A 27 -6.52 2.38 -0.15
N PRO A 28 -5.78 1.34 0.28
CA PRO A 28 -4.37 1.20 -0.03
C PRO A 28 -4.11 0.92 -1.51
N PRO A 29 -2.85 1.12 -1.96
CA PRO A 29 -2.37 0.50 -3.18
C PRO A 29 -2.66 -1.01 -3.16
N TYR A 30 -3.00 -1.59 -4.33
CA TYR A 30 -3.37 -3.00 -4.50
C TYR A 30 -2.20 -4.00 -4.37
N THR A 31 -1.19 -3.65 -3.57
CA THR A 31 -0.06 -4.51 -3.18
C THR A 31 -0.28 -5.02 -1.75
N VAL A 32 0.24 -6.20 -1.44
CA VAL A 32 0.15 -6.77 -0.08
C VAL A 32 0.87 -5.87 0.91
N GLU A 33 2.02 -5.33 0.50
CA GLU A 33 2.85 -4.45 1.30
C GLU A 33 2.16 -3.09 1.54
N GLY A 34 1.47 -2.56 0.53
CA GLY A 34 0.62 -1.37 0.67
C GLY A 34 -0.54 -1.59 1.66
N ALA A 35 -1.22 -2.74 1.58
CA ALA A 35 -2.26 -3.08 2.53
C ALA A 35 -1.74 -3.15 3.98
N ALA A 36 -0.59 -3.80 4.20
CA ALA A 36 0.03 -3.89 5.52
C ALA A 36 0.43 -2.52 6.08
N LEU A 37 0.97 -1.63 5.23
CA LEU A 37 1.30 -0.26 5.63
C LEU A 37 0.05 0.51 6.06
N PHE A 38 -1.02 0.46 5.28
CA PHE A 38 -2.22 1.23 5.60
C PHE A 38 -2.94 0.69 6.83
N LEU A 39 -2.94 -0.63 7.04
CA LEU A 39 -3.39 -1.25 8.29
C LEU A 39 -2.57 -0.76 9.49
N SER A 40 -1.26 -0.58 9.31
CA SER A 40 -0.38 -0.04 10.35
C SER A 40 -0.75 1.40 10.73
N ARG A 41 -1.02 2.25 9.74
CA ARG A 41 -1.50 3.62 9.99
C ARG A 41 -2.89 3.67 10.61
N ALA A 42 -3.78 2.74 10.21
CA ALA A 42 -5.08 2.61 10.84
C ALA A 42 -4.95 2.23 12.32
N ALA A 43 -4.02 1.32 12.65
CA ALA A 43 -3.71 0.94 14.03
C ALA A 43 -3.15 2.11 14.86
N GLU A 44 -2.31 2.97 14.27
CA GLU A 44 -1.85 4.22 14.90
C GLU A 44 -3.03 5.16 15.20
N ALA A 45 -3.92 5.37 14.23
CA ALA A 45 -5.05 6.28 14.36
C ALA A 45 -6.08 5.86 15.44
N VAL A 46 -6.33 4.56 15.60
CA VAL A 46 -7.22 4.01 16.64
C VAL A 46 -6.54 3.86 18.00
N GLY A 47 -5.21 3.81 18.03
CA GLY A 47 -4.36 3.93 19.24
C GLY A 47 -4.60 2.90 20.34
N GLY A 48 -4.49 1.61 20.03
CA GLY A 48 -4.52 0.54 21.06
C GLY A 48 -5.92 0.23 21.63
N ARG A 49 -6.96 0.92 21.16
CA ARG A 49 -8.32 0.79 21.70
C ARG A 49 -9.06 -0.38 21.07
N ASN A 50 -9.72 -1.20 21.90
CA ASN A 50 -10.58 -2.30 21.47
C ASN A 50 -11.92 -1.78 20.89
N GLY A 51 -12.52 -2.53 19.96
CA GLY A 51 -13.86 -2.29 19.44
C GLY A 51 -13.98 -1.16 18.41
N ARG A 52 -12.85 -0.64 17.91
CA ARG A 52 -12.82 0.41 16.86
C ARG A 52 -12.97 -0.20 15.49
N ARG A 53 -13.55 0.56 14.56
CA ARG A 53 -13.85 0.07 13.22
C ARG A 53 -12.78 0.53 12.24
N VAL A 54 -12.28 -0.39 11.44
CA VAL A 54 -11.38 -0.07 10.32
C VAL A 54 -11.99 -0.66 9.05
N PHE A 55 -12.20 0.18 8.05
CA PHE A 55 -12.74 -0.22 6.76
C PHE A 55 -11.60 -0.23 5.75
N LEU A 56 -11.34 -1.40 5.17
CA LEU A 56 -10.26 -1.62 4.20
C LEU A 56 -10.88 -1.94 2.83
N ALA A 57 -10.68 -1.05 1.87
CA ALA A 57 -10.98 -1.28 0.47
C ALA A 57 -9.80 -2.02 -0.19
N PHE A 58 -9.95 -3.30 -0.53
CA PHE A 58 -8.87 -4.08 -1.14
C PHE A 58 -9.40 -5.09 -2.16
N GLY A 59 -8.77 -5.11 -3.34
CA GLY A 59 -9.17 -5.92 -4.49
C GLY A 59 -8.12 -6.97 -4.88
N GLY A 60 -7.71 -7.82 -3.94
CA GLY A 60 -6.76 -8.91 -4.23
C GLY A 60 -7.36 -9.94 -5.19
N ARG A 61 -6.69 -10.20 -6.32
CA ARG A 61 -7.17 -11.15 -7.35
C ARG A 61 -6.69 -12.58 -7.15
N ARG A 62 -5.55 -12.78 -6.49
CA ARG A 62 -4.94 -14.11 -6.29
C ARG A 62 -5.19 -14.60 -4.86
N PRO A 63 -5.55 -15.87 -4.65
CA PRO A 63 -5.75 -16.43 -3.31
C PRO A 63 -4.56 -16.21 -2.37
N ASP A 64 -3.33 -16.31 -2.87
CA ASP A 64 -2.11 -16.10 -2.07
C ASP A 64 -1.99 -14.65 -1.57
N ASP A 65 -2.37 -13.66 -2.39
CA ASP A 65 -2.35 -12.25 -2.00
C ASP A 65 -3.42 -11.99 -0.94
N VAL A 66 -4.61 -12.57 -1.12
CA VAL A 66 -5.71 -12.49 -0.14
C VAL A 66 -5.28 -13.09 1.20
N LEU A 67 -4.64 -14.26 1.20
CA LEU A 67 -4.13 -14.90 2.41
C LEU A 67 -3.10 -14.01 3.11
N ARG A 68 -2.17 -13.40 2.37
CA ARG A 68 -1.17 -12.51 2.95
C ARG A 68 -1.79 -11.24 3.55
N VAL A 69 -2.82 -10.68 2.91
CA VAL A 69 -3.57 -9.54 3.48
C VAL A 69 -4.34 -9.95 4.73
N GLN A 70 -4.98 -11.12 4.74
CA GLN A 70 -5.64 -11.64 5.94
C GLN A 70 -4.66 -11.87 7.10
N ARG A 71 -3.45 -12.36 6.81
CA ARG A 71 -2.37 -12.44 7.80
C ARG A 71 -2.00 -11.05 8.34
N ALA A 72 -1.82 -10.06 7.47
CA ALA A 72 -1.54 -8.69 7.91
C ALA A 72 -2.67 -8.10 8.78
N ILE A 73 -3.93 -8.43 8.52
CA ILE A 73 -5.07 -8.05 9.37
C ILE A 73 -4.94 -8.68 10.77
N VAL A 74 -4.66 -9.98 10.83
CA VAL A 74 -4.50 -10.69 12.11
C VAL A 74 -3.27 -10.19 12.87
N ASP A 75 -2.14 -10.02 12.18
CA ASP A 75 -0.89 -9.57 12.79
C ASP A 75 -1.01 -8.15 13.35
N SER A 76 -1.80 -7.29 12.71
CA SER A 76 -2.11 -5.93 13.20
C SER A 76 -3.12 -5.92 14.34
N GLY A 77 -3.59 -7.08 14.82
CA GLY A 77 -4.47 -7.22 15.98
C GLY A 77 -5.92 -6.88 15.67
N MET A 78 -6.37 -7.08 14.44
CA MET A 78 -7.74 -6.83 13.98
C MET A 78 -8.43 -8.13 13.55
N THR A 79 -9.76 -8.16 13.66
CA THR A 79 -10.60 -9.26 13.17
C THR A 79 -11.49 -8.80 12.03
N VAL A 80 -11.81 -9.70 11.10
CA VAL A 80 -12.76 -9.44 10.01
C VAL A 80 -14.17 -9.67 10.55
N ARG A 81 -14.94 -8.59 10.72
CA ARG A 81 -16.36 -8.69 11.08
C ARG A 81 -17.24 -8.94 9.87
N ARG A 82 -16.92 -8.33 8.73
CA ARG A 82 -17.67 -8.50 7.48
C ARG A 82 -16.77 -8.33 6.27
N LEU A 83 -17.06 -9.07 5.20
CA LEU A 83 -16.49 -8.87 3.87
C LEU A 83 -17.62 -8.66 2.88
N ILE A 84 -17.62 -7.52 2.20
CA ILE A 84 -18.58 -7.19 1.13
C ILE A 84 -17.83 -7.21 -0.19
N ARG A 85 -18.15 -8.19 -1.04
CA ARG A 85 -17.50 -8.36 -2.34
C ARG A 85 -17.96 -7.27 -3.33
N ASN A 86 -17.05 -6.88 -4.22
CA ASN A 86 -17.27 -5.93 -5.32
C ASN A 86 -18.01 -4.65 -4.88
N PHE A 87 -17.63 -4.10 -3.73
CA PHE A 87 -18.31 -2.96 -3.13
C PHE A 87 -17.90 -1.63 -3.78
N ASN A 88 -16.61 -1.44 -4.03
CA ASN A 88 -16.12 -0.21 -4.65
C ASN A 88 -16.01 -0.41 -6.16
N GLU A 89 -16.41 0.59 -6.93
CA GLU A 89 -16.23 0.68 -8.38
C GLU A 89 -15.37 1.90 -8.72
N TYR A 90 -14.31 1.70 -9.50
CA TYR A 90 -13.33 2.71 -9.88
C TYR A 90 -13.41 2.94 -11.38
N ARG A 91 -13.92 4.11 -11.77
CA ARG A 91 -13.98 4.53 -13.18
C ARG A 91 -12.56 4.79 -13.70
N GLY A 92 -12.19 4.16 -14.81
CA GLY A 92 -10.90 4.36 -15.49
C GLY A 92 -9.75 3.43 -15.05
N ALA A 93 -9.99 2.46 -14.16
CA ALA A 93 -8.96 1.54 -13.67
C ALA A 93 -8.78 0.30 -14.58
N GLY A 94 -8.20 0.50 -15.77
CA GLY A 94 -8.01 -0.55 -16.79
C GLY A 94 -7.17 -1.77 -16.36
N ALA A 95 -6.37 -1.66 -15.30
CA ALA A 95 -5.49 -2.75 -14.85
C ALA A 95 -6.14 -3.73 -13.85
N LEU A 96 -7.23 -3.34 -13.16
CA LEU A 96 -7.74 -4.04 -11.96
C LEU A 96 -9.15 -4.60 -12.07
N GLY A 97 -9.81 -4.44 -13.23
CA GLY A 97 -11.23 -4.81 -13.39
C GLY A 97 -12.18 -3.85 -12.67
N GLY A 98 -11.68 -2.67 -12.29
CA GLY A 98 -12.50 -1.56 -11.82
C GLY A 98 -13.22 -1.78 -10.50
N THR A 99 -12.96 -2.85 -9.72
CA THR A 99 -13.68 -3.06 -8.45
C THR A 99 -12.79 -3.57 -7.30
N SER A 100 -13.17 -3.26 -6.05
CA SER A 100 -12.52 -3.79 -4.84
C SER A 100 -13.54 -4.29 -3.81
N HIS A 101 -13.10 -5.13 -2.87
CA HIS A 101 -13.94 -5.59 -1.76
C HIS A 101 -13.81 -4.63 -0.59
N LEU A 102 -14.86 -4.55 0.23
CA LEU A 102 -14.83 -3.82 1.49
C LEU A 102 -14.72 -4.79 2.66
N TYR A 103 -13.60 -4.75 3.36
CA TYR A 103 -13.40 -5.42 4.63
C TYR A 103 -13.82 -4.49 5.75
N GLU A 104 -14.71 -4.96 6.60
CA GLU A 104 -15.06 -4.33 7.84
C GLU A 104 -14.31 -5.04 8.97
N LEU A 105 -13.36 -4.34 9.56
CA LEU A 105 -12.49 -4.83 10.59
C LEU A 105 -12.86 -4.23 11.94
N VAL A 106 -12.61 -5.00 13.00
CA VAL A 106 -12.76 -4.56 14.38
C VAL A 106 -11.44 -4.75 15.11
N THR A 107 -10.99 -3.73 15.82
CA THR A 107 -9.76 -3.79 16.60
C THR A 107 -9.96 -4.63 17.85
N THR A 108 -8.90 -5.33 18.26
CA THR A 108 -8.82 -6.05 19.54
C THR A 108 -7.94 -5.28 20.52
N SER A 109 -7.74 -5.81 21.73
CA SER A 109 -6.71 -5.31 22.67
C SER A 109 -5.27 -5.47 22.16
N LEU A 110 -5.04 -6.24 21.10
CA LEU A 110 -3.72 -6.51 20.51
C LEU A 110 -3.39 -5.58 19.34
N VAL A 111 -4.23 -4.59 19.05
CA VAL A 111 -4.07 -3.72 17.89
C VAL A 111 -2.73 -2.98 17.92
N ARG A 112 -1.96 -3.12 16.85
CA ARG A 112 -0.62 -2.53 16.75
C ARG A 112 -0.23 -2.20 15.32
N SER A 113 0.62 -1.19 15.17
CA SER A 113 1.26 -0.87 13.89
C SER A 113 2.29 -1.95 13.53
N LEU A 114 2.23 -2.49 12.31
CA LEU A 114 3.22 -3.46 11.80
C LEU A 114 4.45 -2.77 11.20
N VAL A 115 4.25 -1.58 10.66
CA VAL A 115 5.29 -0.76 10.02
C VAL A 115 5.44 0.53 10.80
N SER A 116 6.56 0.67 11.50
CA SER A 116 6.96 1.90 12.17
C SER A 116 7.79 2.80 11.23
N GLY A 117 7.71 4.12 11.42
CA GLY A 117 8.51 5.07 10.66
C GLY A 117 8.09 5.24 9.21
N ARG A 118 8.94 5.87 8.39
CA ARG A 118 8.69 6.11 6.96
C ARG A 118 8.80 4.79 6.19
N TYR A 119 7.86 4.55 5.28
CA TYR A 119 7.93 3.41 4.37
C TYR A 119 8.64 3.82 3.08
N ASP A 120 9.77 3.16 2.78
CA ASP A 120 10.61 3.47 1.61
C ASP A 120 10.50 2.40 0.49
N GLY A 121 9.59 1.44 0.63
CA GLY A 121 9.33 0.42 -0.39
C GLY A 121 8.46 0.93 -1.53
N ALA A 122 8.51 0.24 -2.67
CA ALA A 122 7.60 0.48 -3.80
C ALA A 122 6.16 0.18 -3.37
N LEU A 123 5.30 1.20 -3.39
CA LEU A 123 3.90 1.11 -3.00
C LEU A 123 3.03 0.65 -4.17
N TYR A 124 3.40 1.04 -5.38
CA TYR A 124 2.67 0.72 -6.59
C TYR A 124 3.41 -0.29 -7.47
N THR A 125 2.66 -1.17 -8.14
CA THR A 125 3.21 -2.12 -9.13
C THR A 125 3.95 -1.45 -10.28
N GLY A 126 3.65 -0.17 -10.56
CA GLY A 126 4.40 0.66 -11.52
C GLY A 126 5.79 1.07 -11.04
N GLU A 127 5.99 1.25 -9.73
CA GLU A 127 7.27 1.67 -9.14
C GLU A 127 8.29 0.52 -9.11
N ARG A 128 7.84 -0.75 -9.08
CA ARG A 128 8.72 -1.93 -9.17
C ARG A 128 9.44 -2.05 -10.53
N ARG A 129 9.01 -1.32 -11.57
CA ARG A 129 9.67 -1.29 -12.89
C ARG A 129 10.71 -0.19 -13.06
N GLY A 130 10.94 0.64 -12.04
CA GLY A 130 11.61 1.93 -12.20
C GLY A 130 12.98 2.08 -11.53
N THR A 131 13.89 1.10 -11.53
CA THR A 131 15.34 1.39 -11.37
C THR A 131 16.24 0.25 -11.88
N ALA A 132 16.20 -0.02 -13.19
CA ALA A 132 17.41 -0.52 -13.86
C ALA A 132 17.94 0.66 -14.69
N PRO A 133 19.16 1.17 -14.44
CA PRO A 133 19.73 2.18 -15.33
C PRO A 133 19.83 1.53 -16.71
N SER A 134 19.05 2.05 -17.67
CA SER A 134 19.22 1.64 -19.06
C SER A 134 20.63 2.04 -19.44
N GLN A 135 21.52 1.05 -19.62
CA GLN A 135 22.77 1.28 -20.32
C GLN A 135 22.41 1.67 -21.75
N ARG A 136 22.18 2.96 -21.98
CA ARG A 136 22.28 3.55 -23.31
C ARG A 136 23.71 3.31 -23.75
N ARG A 137 23.94 2.25 -24.52
CA ARG A 137 25.16 2.10 -25.32
C ARG A 137 25.21 3.30 -26.27
N SER A 138 26.09 4.25 -25.96
CA SER A 138 26.47 5.30 -26.90
C SER A 138 27.00 4.67 -28.18
N PRO A 139 26.59 5.12 -29.38
CA PRO A 139 27.18 4.61 -30.61
C PRO A 139 28.66 5.01 -30.66
N GLY A 140 29.52 4.02 -30.83
CA GLY A 140 30.97 4.19 -30.88
C GLY A 140 31.39 5.21 -31.94
N ARG A 141 32.11 6.23 -31.48
CA ARG A 141 32.83 7.22 -32.30
C ARG A 141 33.83 6.48 -33.19
N LYS A 142 33.59 6.44 -34.51
CA LYS A 142 34.54 5.88 -35.48
C LYS A 142 35.89 6.62 -35.35
N ARG A 143 36.95 5.89 -34.99
CA ARG A 143 38.34 6.36 -35.09
C ARG A 143 38.68 6.53 -36.58
N ALA A 144 38.95 7.77 -37.00
CA ALA A 144 39.60 8.04 -38.26
C ALA A 144 41.02 7.48 -38.22
N ARG A 145 41.34 6.53 -39.11
CA ARG A 145 42.73 6.12 -39.39
C ARG A 145 43.31 7.12 -40.37
N GLY A 146 44.28 7.92 -39.93
CA GLY A 146 45.13 8.70 -40.81
C GLY A 146 45.95 7.77 -41.69
N ARG A 147 45.83 7.92 -43.01
CA ARG A 147 46.80 7.40 -43.98
C ARG A 147 47.94 8.41 -44.08
N GLY A 148 49.04 8.13 -43.38
CA GLY A 148 50.33 8.76 -43.63
C GLY A 148 50.97 8.14 -44.87
N SER A 149 51.52 8.99 -45.73
CA SER A 149 52.22 8.62 -46.96
C SER A 149 53.51 7.85 -46.68
N ARG A 150 53.96 7.06 -47.66
CA ARG A 150 55.39 6.84 -47.93
C ARG A 150 55.60 6.25 -49.32
N ARG A 151 56.39 7.03 -50.08
CA ARG A 151 57.19 6.72 -51.28
C ARG A 151 56.45 6.59 -52.61
#